data_AF-A8LNY3-F1
#
_entry.id   AF-A8LNY3-F1
#
_cell.length_a   1.000
_cell.length_b   1.000
_cell.length_c   1.000
_cell.angle_alpha   90.00
_cell.angle_beta   90.00
_cell.angle_gamma   90.00
#
_symmetry.space_group_name_H-M   'P 1'
#
loop_
_entity.id
_entity.type
_entity.pdbx_description
1 polymer ?
#
loop_
_entity_poly.entity_id
_entity_poly.type
_entity_poly.pdbx_seq_one_letter_code
_entity_poly.pdbx_strand_id
1 'polypeptide(L)'
;MTTMGPAQTQTGPTETASEVQGLSEQAASFRRVIAGLEGEIADLEAARSLAQQDLSALQGNADDLRSTLAEMQAQAADARQQLADLDAQAAVAEAALSDLRAQTNADRATHEGVLSDLATTEAAQAQLARELADLRATRAEMESAIADANTELDAIKAEYLATANLVIAAQAQLDTLTAQADAQQAAARTASQDLQSAQARAAEVKEALAQAAAREQAALAAAQAAEATAQDAEARAAEAVRAHDAAQARLATLQATLDLTEDRLGTTTAALAEREAEETAARATLRQLTTETSEAEQALATLTADIAELRAERAALAAAPAPEPVAPARTEPPTTGSANAVLARGTPKPVQRVNLAVAQAPGLEAASPQDLQRLRTLLTDGVCTHDALISVFTTVNRQTLVSLVRDLGRC
;
A
#
# COMPACT_ATOMS: atom_id res chain seq x y z
N MET A 1 -171.30 114.24 124.48
CA MET A 1 -172.21 115.39 124.64
C MET A 1 -172.05 116.30 123.42
N THR A 2 -173.09 116.88 122.80
CA THR A 2 -174.55 116.78 123.06
C THR A 2 -175.35 117.41 121.89
N THR A 3 -176.39 116.71 121.40
CA THR A 3 -177.55 117.17 120.55
C THR A 3 -177.26 117.91 119.20
N MET A 4 -178.00 117.75 118.09
CA MET A 4 -179.47 117.84 117.80
C MET A 4 -180.09 119.25 117.99
N GLY A 5 -180.77 119.78 116.95
CA GLY A 5 -181.53 121.05 116.99
C GLY A 5 -182.16 121.46 115.62
N PRO A 6 -183.39 122.06 115.52
CA PRO A 6 -184.06 122.27 114.23
C PRO A 6 -184.80 123.63 113.95
N ALA A 7 -185.05 123.90 112.65
CA ALA A 7 -186.24 124.52 112.01
C ALA A 7 -186.70 126.01 112.16
N GLN A 8 -187.40 126.46 111.09
CA GLN A 8 -188.41 127.56 110.92
C GLN A 8 -188.04 129.02 110.48
N THR A 9 -188.26 129.27 109.17
CA THR A 9 -189.01 130.39 108.48
C THR A 9 -188.86 131.90 108.79
N GLN A 10 -188.57 132.65 107.69
CA GLN A 10 -189.30 133.81 107.09
C GLN A 10 -188.68 135.24 107.00
N THR A 11 -188.82 135.81 105.78
CA THR A 11 -188.64 137.22 105.30
C THR A 11 -187.23 137.78 105.02
N GLY A 12 -187.05 138.37 103.82
CA GLY A 12 -185.89 139.17 103.39
C GLY A 12 -184.92 138.44 102.44
N PRO A 13 -184.79 138.82 101.14
CA PRO A 13 -183.98 138.08 100.16
C PRO A 13 -182.48 138.46 100.19
N THR A 14 -181.71 137.84 101.08
CA THR A 14 -180.24 137.93 101.13
C THR A 14 -179.57 136.94 100.18
N GLU A 15 -179.99 136.93 98.92
CA GLU A 15 -179.79 135.78 98.01
C GLU A 15 -178.51 135.90 97.14
N THR A 16 -178.16 137.12 96.71
CA THR A 16 -176.99 137.38 95.84
C THR A 16 -175.64 137.00 96.45
N ALA A 17 -175.54 136.97 97.79
CA ALA A 17 -174.33 136.52 98.48
C ALA A 17 -174.06 135.01 98.27
N SER A 18 -175.12 134.19 98.19
CA SER A 18 -174.99 132.73 98.08
C SER A 18 -174.59 132.29 96.68
N GLU A 19 -175.13 132.93 95.63
CA GLU A 19 -174.68 132.66 94.24
C GLU A 19 -173.24 133.12 94.01
N VAL A 20 -172.85 134.28 94.55
CA VAL A 20 -171.46 134.75 94.50
C VAL A 20 -170.53 133.81 95.26
N GLN A 21 -170.97 133.23 96.39
CA GLN A 21 -170.19 132.21 97.10
C GLN A 21 -170.08 130.91 96.29
N GLY A 22 -171.17 130.39 95.71
CA GLY A 22 -171.15 129.19 94.86
C GLY A 22 -170.28 129.35 93.61
N LEU A 23 -170.36 130.50 92.94
CA LEU A 23 -169.50 130.85 91.81
C LEU A 23 -168.04 131.06 92.25
N SER A 24 -167.79 131.57 93.45
CA SER A 24 -166.44 131.67 94.03
C SER A 24 -165.84 130.28 94.32
N GLU A 25 -166.63 129.37 94.89
CA GLU A 25 -166.24 127.97 95.13
C GLU A 25 -166.02 127.21 93.82
N GLN A 26 -166.87 127.41 92.80
CA GLN A 26 -166.69 126.84 91.47
C GLN A 26 -165.46 127.43 90.77
N ALA A 27 -165.21 128.75 90.88
CA ALA A 27 -164.00 129.38 90.37
C ALA A 27 -162.74 128.95 91.16
N ALA A 28 -162.86 128.61 92.45
CA ALA A 28 -161.78 128.01 93.24
C ALA A 28 -161.58 126.52 92.92
N SER A 29 -162.61 125.83 92.41
CA SER A 29 -162.51 124.49 91.83
C SER A 29 -161.81 124.54 90.48
N PHE A 30 -162.26 125.39 89.55
CA PHE A 30 -161.61 125.60 88.26
C PHE A 30 -160.17 126.11 88.42
N ARG A 31 -159.85 127.00 89.38
CA ARG A 31 -158.45 127.38 89.66
C ARG A 31 -157.60 126.22 90.17
N ARG A 32 -158.16 125.26 90.92
CA ARG A 32 -157.44 124.02 91.31
C ARG A 32 -157.27 123.06 90.14
N VAL A 33 -158.26 122.95 89.24
CA VAL A 33 -158.13 122.14 88.01
C VAL A 33 -157.13 122.77 87.04
N ILE A 34 -157.15 124.09 86.86
CA ILE A 34 -156.17 124.81 86.04
C ILE A 34 -154.77 124.66 86.63
N ALA A 35 -154.56 124.90 87.92
CA ALA A 35 -153.26 124.69 88.56
C ALA A 35 -152.78 123.22 88.51
N GLY A 36 -153.71 122.26 88.52
CA GLY A 36 -153.41 120.84 88.30
C GLY A 36 -152.96 120.57 86.87
N LEU A 37 -153.69 121.09 85.87
CA LEU A 37 -153.34 120.97 84.45
C LEU A 37 -152.05 121.73 84.09
N GLU A 38 -151.79 122.88 84.71
CA GLU A 38 -150.53 123.62 84.60
C GLU A 38 -149.37 122.81 85.19
N GLY A 39 -149.59 122.08 86.29
CA GLY A 39 -148.65 121.10 86.84
C GLY A 39 -148.42 119.91 85.89
N GLU A 40 -149.49 119.28 85.40
CA GLU A 40 -149.39 118.18 84.42
C GLU A 40 -148.70 118.62 83.11
N ILE A 41 -148.93 119.85 82.65
CA ILE A 41 -148.22 120.43 81.50
C ILE A 41 -146.73 120.62 81.82
N ALA A 42 -146.39 121.18 82.98
CA ALA A 42 -144.99 121.35 83.39
C ALA A 42 -144.26 120.00 83.52
N ASP A 43 -144.90 118.99 84.11
CA ASP A 43 -144.38 117.62 84.21
C ASP A 43 -144.23 116.96 82.83
N LEU A 44 -145.19 117.16 81.92
CA LEU A 44 -145.11 116.68 80.54
C LEU A 44 -144.03 117.40 79.71
N GLU A 45 -143.82 118.70 79.93
CA GLU A 45 -142.73 119.46 79.30
C GLU A 45 -141.36 119.04 79.84
N ALA A 46 -141.24 118.79 81.15
CA ALA A 46 -140.04 118.23 81.77
C ALA A 46 -139.74 116.81 81.25
N ALA A 47 -140.75 115.93 81.22
CA ALA A 47 -140.63 114.57 80.67
C ALA A 47 -140.30 114.57 79.18
N ARG A 48 -140.87 115.50 78.40
CA ARG A 48 -140.52 115.72 76.99
C ARG A 48 -139.08 116.20 76.83
N SER A 49 -138.62 117.13 77.66
CA SER A 49 -137.24 117.62 77.62
C SER A 49 -136.24 116.51 77.95
N LEU A 50 -136.55 115.68 78.96
CA LEU A 50 -135.77 114.50 79.29
C LEU A 50 -135.74 113.48 78.13
N ALA A 51 -136.91 113.13 77.56
CA ALA A 51 -136.98 112.24 76.41
C ALA A 51 -136.28 112.78 75.16
N GLN A 52 -136.19 114.10 74.98
CA GLN A 52 -135.38 114.72 73.94
C GLN A 52 -133.88 114.62 74.21
N GLN A 53 -133.45 114.79 75.47
CA GLN A 53 -132.06 114.58 75.88
C GLN A 53 -131.64 113.11 75.73
N ASP A 54 -132.48 112.17 76.17
CA ASP A 54 -132.29 110.73 76.00
C ASP A 54 -132.22 110.34 74.51
N LEU A 55 -133.09 110.90 73.67
CA LEU A 55 -133.05 110.67 72.22
C LEU A 55 -131.75 111.17 71.58
N SER A 56 -131.28 112.37 71.96
CA SER A 56 -129.99 112.88 71.47
C SER A 56 -128.79 112.09 72.00
N ALA A 57 -128.83 111.60 73.24
CA ALA A 57 -127.81 110.70 73.77
C ALA A 57 -127.80 109.35 73.05
N LEU A 58 -128.97 108.77 72.77
CA LEU A 58 -129.12 107.54 71.98
C LEU A 58 -128.68 107.72 70.52
N GLN A 59 -128.88 108.91 69.94
CA GLN A 59 -128.36 109.27 68.61
C GLN A 59 -126.82 109.32 68.61
N GLY A 60 -126.21 110.03 69.56
CA GLY A 60 -124.75 110.07 69.71
C GLY A 60 -124.15 108.67 69.91
N ASN A 61 -124.68 107.89 70.85
CA ASN A 61 -124.27 106.51 71.08
C ASN A 61 -124.40 105.62 69.81
N ALA A 62 -125.44 105.85 68.99
CA ALA A 62 -125.63 105.10 67.75
C ALA A 62 -124.64 105.51 66.65
N ASP A 63 -124.22 106.78 66.59
CA ASP A 63 -123.19 107.26 65.66
C ASP A 63 -121.78 106.85 66.08
N ASP A 64 -121.48 106.86 67.38
CA ASP A 64 -120.25 106.28 67.93
C ASP A 64 -120.14 104.78 67.62
N LEU A 65 -121.21 104.02 67.85
CA LEU A 65 -121.26 102.59 67.50
C LEU A 65 -121.15 102.33 65.99
N ARG A 66 -121.68 103.21 65.14
CA ARG A 66 -121.46 103.15 63.67
C ARG A 66 -120.00 103.39 63.31
N SER A 67 -119.36 104.37 63.96
CA SER A 67 -117.94 104.68 63.77
C SER A 67 -117.05 103.50 64.19
N THR A 68 -117.27 102.96 65.39
CA THR A 68 -116.56 101.75 65.87
C THR A 68 -116.78 100.55 64.96
N LEU A 69 -118.02 100.32 64.48
CA LEU A 69 -118.31 99.22 63.57
C LEU A 69 -117.59 99.39 62.21
N ALA A 70 -117.52 100.61 61.67
CA ALA A 70 -116.80 100.91 60.44
C ALA A 70 -115.28 100.71 60.61
N GLU A 71 -114.71 101.12 61.75
CA GLU A 71 -113.31 100.89 62.07
C GLU A 71 -113.00 99.39 62.20
N MET A 72 -113.82 98.63 62.95
CA MET A 72 -113.68 97.18 63.07
C MET A 72 -113.82 96.46 61.72
N GLN A 73 -114.68 96.96 60.82
CA GLN A 73 -114.80 96.42 59.45
C GLN A 73 -113.54 96.71 58.61
N ALA A 74 -112.95 97.90 58.75
CA ALA A 74 -111.69 98.24 58.07
C ALA A 74 -110.52 97.39 58.61
N GLN A 75 -110.37 97.27 59.93
CA GLN A 75 -109.38 96.40 60.58
C GLN A 75 -109.56 94.93 60.15
N ALA A 76 -110.79 94.44 60.06
CA ALA A 76 -111.09 93.09 59.58
C ALA A 76 -110.88 92.88 58.06
N ALA A 77 -110.86 93.95 57.27
CA ALA A 77 -110.49 93.89 55.86
C ALA A 77 -108.97 93.86 55.69
N ASP A 78 -108.24 94.72 56.42
CA ASP A 78 -106.78 94.76 56.42
C ASP A 78 -106.18 93.43 56.93
N ALA A 79 -106.68 92.90 58.05
CA ALA A 79 -106.25 91.59 58.57
C ALA A 79 -106.49 90.43 57.58
N ARG A 80 -107.53 90.50 56.73
CA ARG A 80 -107.75 89.51 55.67
C ARG A 80 -106.75 89.65 54.52
N GLN A 81 -106.39 90.88 54.17
CA GLN A 81 -105.34 91.13 53.17
C GLN A 81 -103.98 90.63 53.67
N GLN A 82 -103.61 90.96 54.91
CA GLN A 82 -102.38 90.47 55.54
C GLN A 82 -102.32 88.93 55.59
N LEU A 83 -103.44 88.25 55.89
CA LEU A 83 -103.51 86.79 55.84
C LEU A 83 -103.32 86.24 54.41
N ALA A 84 -103.97 86.83 53.40
CA ALA A 84 -103.79 86.42 52.01
C ALA A 84 -102.35 86.64 51.49
N ASP A 85 -101.71 87.73 51.91
CA ASP A 85 -100.32 88.04 51.57
C ASP A 85 -99.34 87.08 52.28
N LEU A 86 -99.66 86.61 53.50
CA LEU A 86 -98.90 85.60 54.23
C LEU A 86 -99.08 84.20 53.63
N ASP A 87 -100.30 83.81 53.25
CA ASP A 87 -100.57 82.54 52.56
C ASP A 87 -99.83 82.48 51.21
N ALA A 88 -99.79 83.59 50.46
CA ALA A 88 -99.03 83.71 49.23
C ALA A 88 -97.51 83.57 49.46
N GLN A 89 -96.97 84.20 50.51
CA GLN A 89 -95.57 84.06 50.91
C GLN A 89 -95.23 82.62 51.34
N ALA A 90 -96.12 81.97 52.08
CA ALA A 90 -95.97 80.57 52.49
C ALA A 90 -95.91 79.63 51.26
N ALA A 91 -96.82 79.78 50.30
CA ALA A 91 -96.83 78.97 49.07
C ALA A 91 -95.54 79.15 48.24
N VAL A 92 -95.00 80.38 48.16
CA VAL A 92 -93.71 80.65 47.50
C VAL A 92 -92.54 80.00 48.25
N ALA A 93 -92.54 80.05 49.58
CA ALA A 93 -91.53 79.41 50.41
C ALA A 93 -91.57 77.87 50.30
N GLU A 94 -92.76 77.27 50.26
CA GLU A 94 -92.93 75.82 50.05
C GLU A 94 -92.44 75.37 48.67
N ALA A 95 -92.73 76.14 47.61
CA ALA A 95 -92.19 75.89 46.27
C ALA A 95 -90.66 75.95 46.25
N ALA A 96 -90.06 77.02 46.79
CA ALA A 96 -88.61 77.17 46.86
C ALA A 96 -87.93 76.05 47.69
N LEU A 97 -88.58 75.58 48.77
CA LEU A 97 -88.12 74.43 49.55
C LEU A 97 -88.24 73.11 48.79
N SER A 98 -89.26 72.95 47.93
CA SER A 98 -89.39 71.80 47.03
C SER A 98 -88.26 71.77 45.99
N ASP A 99 -88.02 72.90 45.33
CA ASP A 99 -86.97 73.02 44.31
C ASP A 99 -85.56 72.83 44.89
N LEU A 100 -85.29 73.40 46.07
CA LEU A 100 -84.02 73.19 46.77
C LEU A 100 -83.81 71.73 47.17
N ARG A 101 -84.86 71.01 47.57
CA ARG A 101 -84.80 69.55 47.83
C ARG A 101 -84.55 68.76 46.54
N ALA A 102 -85.17 69.14 45.43
CA ALA A 102 -84.94 68.52 44.13
C ALA A 102 -83.49 68.70 43.67
N GLN A 103 -82.94 69.92 43.76
CA GLN A 103 -81.54 70.21 43.46
C GLN A 103 -80.60 69.42 44.38
N THR A 104 -80.84 69.42 45.70
CA THR A 104 -80.02 68.67 46.67
C THR A 104 -80.02 67.15 46.39
N ASN A 105 -81.11 66.61 45.84
CA ASN A 105 -81.16 65.21 45.41
C ASN A 105 -80.37 64.96 44.12
N ALA A 106 -80.45 65.89 43.14
CA ALA A 106 -79.68 65.80 41.90
C ALA A 106 -78.17 65.93 42.15
N ASP A 107 -77.75 66.91 42.95
CA ASP A 107 -76.35 67.13 43.33
C ASP A 107 -75.76 65.91 44.03
N ARG A 108 -76.54 65.26 44.92
CA ARG A 108 -76.13 64.02 45.59
C ARG A 108 -75.94 62.88 44.60
N ALA A 109 -76.89 62.68 43.68
CA ALA A 109 -76.78 61.63 42.66
C ALA A 109 -75.58 61.86 41.71
N THR A 110 -75.29 63.12 41.36
CA THR A 110 -74.09 63.50 40.60
C THR A 110 -72.81 63.22 41.40
N HIS A 111 -72.78 63.56 42.69
CA HIS A 111 -71.63 63.29 43.57
C HIS A 111 -71.39 61.79 43.76
N GLU A 112 -72.44 60.99 43.97
CA GLU A 112 -72.37 59.52 44.04
C GLU A 112 -71.85 58.92 42.72
N GLY A 113 -72.29 59.46 41.56
CA GLY A 113 -71.74 59.10 40.25
C GLY A 113 -70.24 59.42 40.12
N VAL A 114 -69.83 60.64 40.46
CA VAL A 114 -68.42 61.06 40.41
C VAL A 114 -67.53 60.21 41.34
N LEU A 115 -68.01 59.78 42.50
CA LEU A 115 -67.28 58.85 43.37
C LEU A 115 -67.16 57.44 42.75
N SER A 116 -68.20 56.96 42.06
CA SER A 116 -68.16 55.69 41.32
C SER A 116 -67.19 55.73 40.14
N ASP A 117 -67.18 56.83 39.39
CA ASP A 117 -66.24 57.06 38.29
C ASP A 117 -64.80 57.17 38.81
N LEU A 118 -64.58 57.92 39.90
CA LEU A 118 -63.26 58.03 40.55
C LEU A 118 -62.73 56.66 40.95
N ALA A 119 -63.49 55.86 41.71
CA ALA A 119 -63.09 54.52 42.13
C ALA A 119 -62.81 53.59 40.92
N THR A 120 -63.56 53.75 39.82
CA THR A 120 -63.32 53.02 38.57
C THR A 120 -62.00 53.45 37.91
N THR A 121 -61.67 54.75 37.89
CA THR A 121 -60.40 55.23 37.36
C THR A 121 -59.20 54.86 38.24
N GLU A 122 -59.34 54.83 39.57
CA GLU A 122 -58.30 54.35 40.50
C GLU A 122 -58.02 52.85 40.29
N ALA A 123 -59.07 52.03 40.14
CA ALA A 123 -58.94 50.62 39.82
C ALA A 123 -58.24 50.39 38.46
N ALA A 124 -58.58 51.19 37.44
CA ALA A 124 -57.91 51.15 36.13
C ALA A 124 -56.43 51.57 36.23
N GLN A 125 -56.10 52.65 36.95
CA GLN A 125 -54.71 53.07 37.16
C GLN A 125 -53.90 51.99 37.90
N ALA A 126 -54.47 51.35 38.93
CA ALA A 126 -53.84 50.25 39.63
C ALA A 126 -53.59 49.02 38.74
N GLN A 127 -54.47 48.76 37.76
CA GLN A 127 -54.29 47.70 36.78
C GLN A 127 -53.19 48.03 35.76
N LEU A 128 -53.21 49.23 35.15
CA LEU A 128 -52.15 49.68 34.25
C LEU A 128 -50.77 49.71 34.96
N ALA A 129 -50.73 50.05 36.24
CA ALA A 129 -49.49 50.03 37.03
C ALA A 129 -48.90 48.62 37.20
N ARG A 130 -49.73 47.57 37.26
CA ARG A 130 -49.29 46.17 37.28
C ARG A 130 -48.77 45.73 35.92
N GLU A 131 -49.56 45.95 34.87
CA GLU A 131 -49.17 45.62 33.49
C GLU A 131 -47.84 46.30 33.10
N LEU A 132 -47.64 47.56 33.52
CA LEU A 132 -46.40 48.31 33.35
C LEU A 132 -45.21 47.76 34.18
N ALA A 133 -45.47 47.09 35.31
CA ALA A 133 -44.45 46.41 36.10
C ALA A 133 -44.08 45.04 35.47
N ASP A 134 -45.08 44.26 35.06
CA ASP A 134 -44.91 42.96 34.41
C ASP A 134 -44.15 43.12 33.08
N LEU A 135 -44.52 44.10 32.25
CA LEU A 135 -43.80 44.46 31.02
C LEU A 135 -42.33 44.86 31.26
N ARG A 136 -42.00 45.44 32.42
CA ARG A 136 -40.62 45.76 32.80
C ARG A 136 -39.86 44.52 33.28
N ALA A 137 -40.51 43.60 33.99
CA ALA A 137 -39.91 42.33 34.38
C ALA A 137 -39.56 41.50 33.14
N THR A 138 -40.52 41.27 32.24
CA THR A 138 -40.31 40.57 30.97
C THR A 138 -39.25 41.24 30.09
N ARG A 139 -39.18 42.58 30.07
CA ARG A 139 -38.09 43.28 29.38
C ARG A 139 -36.71 42.98 30.00
N ALA A 140 -36.60 43.00 31.33
CA ALA A 140 -35.33 42.71 32.01
C ALA A 140 -34.89 41.25 31.81
N GLU A 141 -35.83 40.30 31.79
CA GLU A 141 -35.60 38.90 31.44
C GLU A 141 -35.08 38.75 30.00
N MET A 142 -35.69 39.46 29.04
CA MET A 142 -35.22 39.48 27.65
C MET A 142 -33.83 40.14 27.50
N GLU A 143 -33.55 41.22 28.24
CA GLU A 143 -32.24 41.87 28.23
C GLU A 143 -31.15 40.98 28.82
N SER A 144 -31.45 40.19 29.87
CA SER A 144 -30.54 39.14 30.37
C SER A 144 -30.31 38.05 29.33
N ALA A 145 -31.37 37.46 28.77
CA ALA A 145 -31.27 36.38 27.80
C ALA A 145 -30.48 36.80 26.54
N ILE A 146 -30.54 38.07 26.14
CA ILE A 146 -29.71 38.64 25.07
C ILE A 146 -28.24 38.73 25.50
N ALA A 147 -27.93 39.12 26.73
CA ALA A 147 -26.55 39.15 27.23
C ALA A 147 -25.94 37.73 27.34
N ASP A 148 -26.73 36.77 27.82
CA ASP A 148 -26.35 35.36 27.94
C ASP A 148 -26.07 34.76 26.54
N ALA A 149 -27.00 34.93 25.58
CA ALA A 149 -26.85 34.44 24.21
C ALA A 149 -25.68 35.09 23.44
N ASN A 150 -25.34 36.35 23.70
CA ASN A 150 -24.13 36.97 23.14
C ASN A 150 -22.85 36.34 23.73
N THR A 151 -22.87 35.98 25.02
CA THR A 151 -21.75 35.32 25.69
C THR A 151 -21.52 33.91 25.13
N GLU A 152 -22.59 33.13 24.91
CA GLU A 152 -22.52 31.83 24.21
C GLU A 152 -21.99 31.98 22.78
N LEU A 153 -22.48 32.98 22.04
CA LEU A 153 -22.05 33.25 20.66
C LEU A 153 -20.55 33.58 20.57
N ASP A 154 -20.00 34.35 21.52
CA ASP A 154 -18.56 34.66 21.56
C ASP A 154 -17.71 33.47 22.02
N ALA A 155 -18.21 32.60 22.89
CA ALA A 155 -17.58 31.32 23.20
C ALA A 155 -17.50 30.41 21.96
N ILE A 156 -18.61 30.27 21.22
CA ILE A 156 -18.66 29.47 19.98
C ILE A 156 -17.70 30.03 18.91
N LYS A 157 -17.57 31.36 18.78
CA LYS A 157 -16.55 31.97 17.90
C LYS A 157 -15.13 31.61 18.32
N ALA A 158 -14.83 31.61 19.62
CA ALA A 158 -13.51 31.25 20.13
C ALA A 158 -13.18 29.76 19.87
N GLU A 159 -14.14 28.86 20.11
CA GLU A 159 -13.99 27.43 19.80
C GLU A 159 -13.83 27.16 18.29
N TYR A 160 -14.58 27.88 17.45
CA TYR A 160 -14.45 27.80 15.99
C TYR A 160 -13.05 28.24 15.52
N LEU A 161 -12.53 29.36 16.04
CA LEU A 161 -11.19 29.85 15.71
C LEU A 161 -10.09 28.92 16.23
N ALA A 162 -10.25 28.35 17.43
CA ALA A 162 -9.34 27.33 17.95
C ALA A 162 -9.33 26.08 17.06
N THR A 163 -10.50 25.62 16.63
CA THR A 163 -10.66 24.47 15.73
C THR A 163 -10.06 24.74 14.35
N ALA A 164 -10.26 25.93 13.77
CA ALA A 164 -9.65 26.33 12.51
C ALA A 164 -8.10 26.32 12.59
N ASN A 165 -7.53 26.83 13.69
CA ASN A 165 -6.09 26.77 13.92
C ASN A 165 -5.56 25.34 14.07
N LEU A 166 -6.31 24.44 14.71
CA LEU A 166 -5.96 23.01 14.79
C LEU A 166 -5.99 22.34 13.40
N VAL A 167 -6.96 22.68 12.54
CA VAL A 167 -7.02 22.17 11.15
C VAL A 167 -5.82 22.66 10.33
N ILE A 168 -5.43 23.94 10.46
CA ILE A 168 -4.23 24.49 9.80
C ILE A 168 -2.95 23.76 10.28
N ALA A 169 -2.82 23.52 11.59
CA ALA A 169 -1.70 22.78 12.15
C ALA A 169 -1.65 21.31 11.67
N ALA A 170 -2.81 20.65 11.59
CA ALA A 170 -2.93 19.28 11.08
C ALA A 170 -2.58 19.19 9.59
N GLN A 171 -2.97 20.18 8.77
CA GLN A 171 -2.57 20.24 7.36
C GLN A 171 -1.05 20.36 7.22
N ALA A 172 -0.40 21.26 7.98
CA ALA A 172 1.05 21.40 7.94
C ALA A 172 1.79 20.12 8.39
N GLN A 173 1.21 19.34 9.31
CA GLN A 173 1.71 18.01 9.68
C GLN A 173 1.54 17.00 8.53
N LEU A 174 0.41 17.00 7.84
CA LEU A 174 0.15 16.14 6.68
C LEU A 174 1.08 16.46 5.51
N ASP A 175 1.32 17.72 5.22
CA ASP A 175 2.29 18.18 4.21
C ASP A 175 3.71 17.71 4.56
N THR A 176 4.09 17.82 5.85
CA THR A 176 5.39 17.35 6.37
C THR A 176 5.54 15.83 6.24
N LEU A 177 4.51 15.06 6.61
CA LEU A 177 4.50 13.60 6.47
C LEU A 177 4.54 13.16 5.00
N THR A 178 3.88 13.91 4.10
CA THR A 178 3.91 13.66 2.65
C THR A 178 5.33 13.86 2.10
N ALA A 179 5.99 14.97 2.43
CA ALA A 179 7.38 15.22 2.04
C ALA A 179 8.35 14.17 2.62
N GLN A 180 8.10 13.66 3.83
CA GLN A 180 8.86 12.54 4.39
C GLN A 180 8.64 11.23 3.62
N ALA A 181 7.39 10.93 3.22
CA ALA A 181 7.08 9.74 2.42
C ALA A 181 7.73 9.79 1.04
N ASP A 182 7.70 10.94 0.36
CA ASP A 182 8.38 11.16 -0.92
C ASP A 182 9.90 11.00 -0.80
N ALA A 183 10.51 11.54 0.26
CA ALA A 183 11.93 11.40 0.53
C ALA A 183 12.33 9.93 0.79
N GLN A 184 11.52 9.18 1.55
CA GLN A 184 11.71 7.74 1.76
C GLN A 184 11.54 6.95 0.45
N GLN A 185 10.58 7.31 -0.40
CA GLN A 185 10.40 6.66 -1.69
C GLN A 185 11.57 6.95 -2.64
N ALA A 186 12.12 8.17 -2.63
CA ALA A 186 13.32 8.52 -3.39
C ALA A 186 14.54 7.71 -2.91
N ALA A 187 14.77 7.65 -1.59
CA ALA A 187 15.86 6.86 -1.00
C ALA A 187 15.75 5.36 -1.35
N ALA A 188 14.53 4.79 -1.31
CA ALA A 188 14.27 3.40 -1.71
C ALA A 188 14.56 3.14 -3.19
N ARG A 189 14.29 4.11 -4.08
CA ARG A 189 14.65 4.01 -5.52
C ARG A 189 16.17 4.01 -5.70
N THR A 190 16.90 4.89 -5.02
CA THR A 190 18.38 4.92 -5.05
C THR A 190 18.97 3.62 -4.52
N ALA A 191 18.53 3.13 -3.35
CA ALA A 191 19.00 1.87 -2.79
C ALA A 191 18.75 0.65 -3.71
N SER A 192 17.67 0.66 -4.49
CA SER A 192 17.38 -0.35 -5.51
C SER A 192 18.35 -0.28 -6.70
N GLN A 193 18.71 0.93 -7.15
CA GLN A 193 19.71 1.15 -8.20
C GLN A 193 21.14 0.76 -7.75
N ASP A 194 21.49 1.08 -6.50
CA ASP A 194 22.75 0.65 -5.90
C ASP A 194 22.83 -0.88 -5.76
N LEU A 195 21.73 -1.53 -5.35
CA LEU A 195 21.66 -2.99 -5.28
C LEU A 195 21.81 -3.65 -6.66
N GLN A 196 21.14 -3.14 -7.69
CA GLN A 196 21.32 -3.61 -9.07
C GLN A 196 22.77 -3.42 -9.55
N SER A 197 23.38 -2.27 -9.25
CA SER A 197 24.77 -1.98 -9.58
C SER A 197 25.76 -2.89 -8.86
N ALA A 198 25.48 -3.23 -7.60
CA ALA A 198 26.27 -4.19 -6.82
C ALA A 198 26.10 -5.62 -7.35
N GLN A 199 24.90 -6.02 -7.76
CA GLN A 199 24.64 -7.32 -8.40
C GLN A 199 25.35 -7.46 -9.74
N ALA A 200 25.37 -6.40 -10.57
CA ALA A 200 26.14 -6.38 -11.81
C ALA A 200 27.65 -6.56 -11.56
N ARG A 201 28.24 -5.78 -10.64
CA ARG A 201 29.65 -5.91 -10.25
C ARG A 201 29.97 -7.30 -9.67
N ALA A 202 29.06 -7.90 -8.91
CA ALA A 202 29.23 -9.26 -8.39
C ALA A 202 29.21 -10.31 -9.50
N ALA A 203 28.43 -10.11 -10.57
CA ALA A 203 28.46 -10.96 -11.77
C ALA A 203 29.76 -10.79 -12.56
N GLU A 204 30.22 -9.55 -12.78
CA GLU A 204 31.52 -9.24 -13.41
C GLU A 204 32.68 -9.90 -12.66
N VAL A 205 32.73 -9.78 -11.33
CA VAL A 205 33.75 -10.43 -10.49
C VAL A 205 33.67 -11.95 -10.56
N LYS A 206 32.45 -12.53 -10.59
CA LYS A 206 32.26 -13.98 -10.73
C LYS A 206 32.74 -14.48 -12.09
N GLU A 207 32.50 -13.73 -13.17
CA GLU A 207 33.02 -14.08 -14.50
C GLU A 207 34.54 -13.93 -14.55
N ALA A 208 35.09 -12.84 -14.04
CA ALA A 208 36.54 -12.63 -13.96
C ALA A 208 37.24 -13.74 -13.16
N LEU A 209 36.63 -14.24 -12.07
CA LEU A 209 37.11 -15.38 -11.31
C LEU A 209 37.07 -16.69 -12.13
N ALA A 210 36.00 -16.92 -12.89
CA ALA A 210 35.90 -18.08 -13.78
C ALA A 210 36.93 -18.02 -14.94
N GLN A 211 37.14 -16.84 -15.52
CA GLN A 211 38.19 -16.62 -16.52
C GLN A 211 39.59 -16.82 -15.92
N ALA A 212 39.83 -16.39 -14.67
CA ALA A 212 41.09 -16.61 -13.98
C ALA A 212 41.35 -18.11 -13.72
N ALA A 213 40.36 -18.85 -13.21
CA ALA A 213 40.45 -20.30 -13.01
C ALA A 213 40.66 -21.06 -14.34
N ALA A 214 40.02 -20.62 -15.43
CA ALA A 214 40.25 -21.19 -16.76
C ALA A 214 41.69 -20.91 -17.28
N ARG A 215 42.25 -19.72 -17.01
CA ARG A 215 43.66 -19.41 -17.31
C ARG A 215 44.62 -20.22 -16.46
N GLU A 216 44.30 -20.46 -15.19
CA GLU A 216 45.08 -21.31 -14.29
C GLU A 216 45.10 -22.77 -14.76
N GLN A 217 43.93 -23.33 -15.11
CA GLN A 217 43.83 -24.67 -15.72
C GLN A 217 44.59 -24.76 -17.05
N ALA A 218 44.50 -23.75 -17.91
CA ALA A 218 45.25 -23.70 -19.17
C ALA A 218 46.77 -23.60 -18.94
N ALA A 219 47.22 -22.83 -17.94
CA ALA A 219 48.62 -22.74 -17.55
C ALA A 219 49.13 -24.06 -16.95
N LEU A 220 48.33 -24.75 -16.14
CA LEU A 220 48.66 -26.07 -15.59
C LEU A 220 48.76 -27.13 -16.69
N ALA A 221 47.82 -27.15 -17.64
CA ALA A 221 47.87 -28.03 -18.80
C ALA A 221 49.07 -27.73 -19.71
N ALA A 222 49.41 -26.45 -19.90
CA ALA A 222 50.61 -26.04 -20.63
C ALA A 222 51.91 -26.46 -19.90
N ALA A 223 51.94 -26.37 -18.57
CA ALA A 223 53.05 -26.85 -17.75
C ALA A 223 53.21 -28.38 -17.84
N GLN A 224 52.11 -29.13 -17.78
CA GLN A 224 52.11 -30.59 -17.98
C GLN A 224 52.56 -30.98 -19.40
N ALA A 225 52.18 -30.21 -20.43
CA ALA A 225 52.67 -30.42 -21.80
C ALA A 225 54.16 -30.07 -21.95
N ALA A 226 54.64 -29.03 -21.26
CA ALA A 226 56.06 -28.68 -21.19
C ALA A 226 56.87 -29.76 -20.46
N GLU A 227 56.33 -30.33 -19.37
CA GLU A 227 56.95 -31.44 -18.65
C GLU A 227 56.98 -32.72 -19.51
N ALA A 228 55.89 -33.09 -20.18
CA ALA A 228 55.84 -34.24 -21.07
C ALA A 228 56.79 -34.09 -22.27
N THR A 229 56.93 -32.89 -22.83
CA THR A 229 57.90 -32.61 -23.91
C THR A 229 59.34 -32.54 -23.41
N ALA A 230 59.58 -32.16 -22.15
CA ALA A 230 60.89 -32.28 -21.51
C ALA A 230 61.27 -33.76 -21.26
N GLN A 231 60.35 -34.57 -20.75
CA GLN A 231 60.54 -36.02 -20.56
C GLN A 231 60.77 -36.75 -21.89
N ASP A 232 60.06 -36.39 -22.96
CA ASP A 232 60.30 -36.93 -24.30
C ASP A 232 61.62 -36.44 -24.91
N ALA A 233 62.03 -35.19 -24.66
CA ALA A 233 63.36 -34.71 -25.04
C ALA A 233 64.49 -35.41 -24.27
N GLU A 234 64.29 -35.71 -22.98
CA GLU A 234 65.21 -36.46 -22.14
C GLU A 234 65.29 -37.94 -22.56
N ALA A 235 64.15 -38.56 -22.91
CA ALA A 235 64.10 -39.89 -23.50
C ALA A 235 64.83 -39.96 -24.85
N ARG A 236 64.62 -38.96 -25.73
CA ARG A 236 65.34 -38.81 -27.00
C ARG A 236 66.84 -38.52 -26.79
N ALA A 237 67.22 -37.78 -25.74
CA ALA A 237 68.63 -37.61 -25.38
C ALA A 237 69.26 -38.92 -24.89
N ALA A 238 68.56 -39.68 -24.03
CA ALA A 238 69.01 -40.99 -23.57
C ALA A 238 69.05 -42.04 -24.70
N GLU A 239 68.21 -41.93 -25.73
CA GLU A 239 68.31 -42.72 -26.95
C GLU A 239 69.47 -42.27 -27.85
N ALA A 240 69.71 -40.96 -27.99
CA ALA A 240 70.87 -40.43 -28.72
C ALA A 240 72.20 -40.84 -28.08
N VAL A 241 72.29 -40.88 -26.75
CA VAL A 241 73.46 -41.42 -26.01
C VAL A 241 73.62 -42.92 -26.33
N ARG A 242 72.56 -43.73 -26.20
CA ARG A 242 72.63 -45.16 -26.56
C ARG A 242 73.00 -45.41 -28.04
N ALA A 243 72.56 -44.54 -28.95
CA ALA A 243 72.92 -44.59 -30.36
C ALA A 243 74.39 -44.18 -30.61
N HIS A 244 74.90 -43.19 -29.88
CA HIS A 244 76.31 -42.80 -29.86
C HIS A 244 77.20 -43.93 -29.34
N ASP A 245 76.82 -44.56 -28.23
CA ASP A 245 77.60 -45.65 -27.62
C ASP A 245 77.60 -46.89 -28.53
N ALA A 246 76.47 -47.20 -29.17
CA ALA A 246 76.39 -48.23 -30.21
C ALA A 246 77.21 -47.88 -31.47
N ALA A 247 77.34 -46.59 -31.82
CA ALA A 247 78.22 -46.15 -32.89
C ALA A 247 79.71 -46.28 -32.50
N GLN A 248 80.08 -45.95 -31.26
CA GLN A 248 81.44 -46.19 -30.75
C GLN A 248 81.79 -47.68 -30.71
N ALA A 249 80.87 -48.55 -30.27
CA ALA A 249 81.07 -50.00 -30.31
C ALA A 249 81.27 -50.53 -31.74
N ARG A 250 80.51 -50.00 -32.73
CA ARG A 250 80.72 -50.29 -34.15
C ARG A 250 82.08 -49.79 -34.66
N LEU A 251 82.52 -48.61 -34.23
CA LEU A 251 83.79 -48.02 -34.64
C LEU A 251 84.97 -48.85 -34.10
N ALA A 252 84.92 -49.26 -32.84
CA ALA A 252 85.88 -50.21 -32.26
C ALA A 252 85.87 -51.58 -32.98
N THR A 253 84.69 -52.08 -33.39
CA THR A 253 84.57 -53.30 -34.19
C THR A 253 85.22 -53.14 -35.58
N LEU A 254 85.04 -51.98 -36.22
CA LEU A 254 85.64 -51.67 -37.52
C LEU A 254 87.16 -51.55 -37.43
N GLN A 255 87.70 -50.95 -36.35
CA GLN A 255 89.13 -50.92 -36.08
C GLN A 255 89.71 -52.33 -35.93
N ALA A 256 89.08 -53.19 -35.12
CA ALA A 256 89.52 -54.59 -34.97
C ALA A 256 89.50 -55.39 -36.29
N THR A 257 88.60 -55.07 -37.24
CA THR A 257 88.66 -55.64 -38.61
C THR A 257 89.74 -55.01 -39.49
N LEU A 258 90.12 -53.75 -39.26
CA LEU A 258 91.20 -53.07 -39.98
C LEU A 258 92.55 -53.71 -39.62
N ASP A 259 92.82 -53.85 -38.33
CA ASP A 259 94.03 -54.48 -37.78
C ASP A 259 94.21 -55.90 -38.38
N LEU A 260 93.12 -56.69 -38.42
CA LEU A 260 93.09 -58.04 -39.01
C LEU A 260 93.34 -58.05 -40.53
N THR A 261 93.06 -56.95 -41.25
CA THR A 261 93.40 -56.81 -42.68
C THR A 261 94.84 -56.37 -42.92
N GLU A 262 95.43 -55.56 -42.03
CA GLU A 262 96.85 -55.18 -42.10
C GLU A 262 97.75 -56.39 -41.81
N ASP A 263 97.41 -57.22 -40.82
CA ASP A 263 98.12 -58.47 -40.49
C ASP A 263 98.11 -59.47 -41.67
N ARG A 264 97.00 -59.50 -42.43
CA ARG A 264 96.88 -60.28 -43.67
C ARG A 264 97.69 -59.71 -44.84
N LEU A 265 97.85 -58.39 -44.92
CA LEU A 265 98.73 -57.72 -45.88
C LEU A 265 100.22 -57.96 -45.55
N GLY A 266 100.60 -58.00 -44.27
CA GLY A 266 101.95 -58.37 -43.83
C GLY A 266 102.31 -59.81 -44.21
N THR A 267 101.42 -60.77 -43.93
CA THR A 267 101.66 -62.19 -44.26
C THR A 267 101.70 -62.46 -45.78
N THR A 268 100.90 -61.76 -46.58
CA THR A 268 100.94 -61.91 -48.06
C THR A 268 102.15 -61.24 -48.71
N THR A 269 102.68 -60.15 -48.15
CA THR A 269 103.90 -59.50 -48.68
C THR A 269 105.17 -60.30 -48.36
N ALA A 270 105.25 -60.93 -47.18
CA ALA A 270 106.34 -61.84 -46.84
C ALA A 270 106.45 -63.03 -47.83
N ALA A 271 105.32 -63.67 -48.13
CA ALA A 271 105.26 -64.81 -49.06
C ALA A 271 105.63 -64.46 -50.51
N LEU A 272 105.53 -63.19 -50.91
CA LEU A 272 105.94 -62.73 -52.24
C LEU A 272 107.46 -62.62 -52.36
N ALA A 273 108.12 -62.06 -51.34
CA ALA A 273 109.58 -61.92 -51.30
C ALA A 273 110.31 -63.27 -51.27
N GLU A 274 109.75 -64.27 -50.58
CA GLU A 274 110.26 -65.64 -50.56
C GLU A 274 110.23 -66.27 -51.97
N ARG A 275 109.16 -66.00 -52.74
CA ARG A 275 109.02 -66.48 -54.12
C ARG A 275 110.01 -65.85 -55.11
N GLU A 276 110.34 -64.58 -54.94
CA GLU A 276 111.34 -63.90 -55.79
C GLU A 276 112.78 -64.39 -55.49
N ALA A 277 113.05 -64.83 -54.26
CA ALA A 277 114.29 -65.52 -53.90
C ALA A 277 114.40 -66.92 -54.53
N GLU A 278 113.31 -67.71 -54.54
CA GLU A 278 113.27 -69.00 -55.25
C GLU A 278 113.56 -68.86 -56.76
N GLU A 279 112.95 -67.86 -57.43
CA GLU A 279 113.12 -67.69 -58.87
C GLU A 279 114.54 -67.21 -59.25
N THR A 280 115.14 -66.33 -58.44
CA THR A 280 116.53 -65.89 -58.66
C THR A 280 117.54 -67.02 -58.44
N ALA A 281 117.32 -67.91 -57.47
CA ALA A 281 118.10 -69.13 -57.31
C ALA A 281 117.94 -70.08 -58.52
N ALA A 282 116.71 -70.35 -58.96
CA ALA A 282 116.45 -71.23 -60.10
C ALA A 282 117.10 -70.72 -61.41
N ARG A 283 117.08 -69.40 -61.65
CA ARG A 283 117.72 -68.77 -62.81
C ARG A 283 119.26 -68.83 -62.76
N ALA A 284 119.87 -68.96 -61.59
CA ALA A 284 121.31 -69.20 -61.45
C ALA A 284 121.66 -70.65 -61.83
N THR A 285 120.95 -71.62 -61.26
CA THR A 285 121.14 -73.06 -61.54
C THR A 285 120.98 -73.39 -63.02
N LEU A 286 120.00 -72.77 -63.70
CA LEU A 286 119.76 -73.00 -65.13
C LEU A 286 120.96 -72.61 -65.99
N ARG A 287 121.66 -71.52 -65.65
CA ARG A 287 122.87 -71.06 -66.38
C ARG A 287 124.04 -72.01 -66.20
N GLN A 288 124.26 -72.49 -64.99
CA GLN A 288 125.32 -73.46 -64.70
C GLN A 288 125.14 -74.74 -65.54
N LEU A 289 123.93 -75.30 -65.57
CA LEU A 289 123.59 -76.44 -66.42
C LEU A 289 123.78 -76.17 -67.91
N THR A 290 123.61 -74.92 -68.38
CA THR A 290 123.86 -74.59 -69.80
C THR A 290 125.36 -74.63 -70.12
N THR A 291 126.21 -74.17 -69.21
CA THR A 291 127.67 -74.26 -69.34
C THR A 291 128.14 -75.71 -69.33
N GLU A 292 127.74 -76.49 -68.32
CA GLU A 292 128.08 -77.92 -68.17
C GLU A 292 127.65 -78.75 -69.39
N THR A 293 126.48 -78.44 -69.98
CA THR A 293 126.02 -79.11 -71.22
C THR A 293 126.94 -78.79 -72.41
N SER A 294 127.37 -77.53 -72.57
CA SER A 294 128.25 -77.14 -73.69
C SER A 294 129.66 -77.74 -73.60
N GLU A 295 130.17 -77.94 -72.38
CA GLU A 295 131.43 -78.64 -72.12
C GLU A 295 131.30 -80.15 -72.38
N ALA A 296 130.17 -80.75 -71.99
CA ALA A 296 129.87 -82.15 -72.28
C ALA A 296 129.73 -82.42 -73.80
N GLU A 297 129.11 -81.53 -74.56
CA GLU A 297 129.00 -81.66 -76.03
C GLU A 297 130.37 -81.55 -76.73
N GLN A 298 131.27 -80.69 -76.26
CA GLN A 298 132.64 -80.62 -76.78
C GLN A 298 133.43 -81.90 -76.45
N ALA A 299 133.31 -82.43 -75.24
CA ALA A 299 133.93 -83.71 -74.87
C ALA A 299 133.38 -84.88 -75.72
N LEU A 300 132.08 -84.88 -76.04
CA LEU A 300 131.46 -85.89 -76.90
C LEU A 300 131.94 -85.81 -78.35
N ALA A 301 132.20 -84.60 -78.86
CA ALA A 301 132.82 -84.42 -80.17
C ALA A 301 134.25 -84.99 -80.22
N THR A 302 135.05 -84.79 -79.16
CA THR A 302 136.39 -85.38 -79.04
C THR A 302 136.33 -86.91 -78.98
N LEU A 303 135.53 -87.49 -78.07
CA LEU A 303 135.38 -88.95 -77.97
C LEU A 303 134.86 -89.59 -79.27
N THR A 304 134.06 -88.88 -80.06
CA THR A 304 133.56 -89.41 -81.34
C THR A 304 134.66 -89.51 -82.40
N ALA A 305 135.72 -88.70 -82.31
CA ALA A 305 136.92 -88.87 -83.14
C ALA A 305 137.75 -90.08 -82.69
N ASP A 306 138.04 -90.20 -81.39
CA ASP A 306 138.81 -91.33 -80.83
C ASP A 306 138.12 -92.69 -81.09
N ILE A 307 136.78 -92.70 -81.08
CA ILE A 307 135.95 -93.88 -81.37
C ILE A 307 135.94 -94.24 -82.86
N ALA A 308 136.30 -93.32 -83.77
CA ALA A 308 136.54 -93.65 -85.17
C ALA A 308 137.86 -94.43 -85.36
N GLU A 309 138.87 -94.16 -84.53
CA GLU A 309 140.16 -94.86 -84.54
C GLU A 309 140.04 -96.25 -83.91
N LEU A 310 139.51 -96.34 -82.69
CA LEU A 310 139.35 -97.63 -81.95
C LEU A 310 138.37 -98.63 -82.61
N ARG A 311 137.52 -98.19 -83.55
CA ARG A 311 136.64 -99.09 -84.30
C ARG A 311 137.29 -99.76 -85.52
N ALA A 312 138.48 -99.31 -85.93
CA ALA A 312 139.28 -100.02 -86.93
C ALA A 312 139.89 -101.33 -86.36
N GLU A 313 140.27 -101.36 -85.09
CA GLU A 313 140.85 -102.56 -84.45
C GLU A 313 139.83 -103.67 -84.15
N ARG A 314 138.61 -103.31 -83.75
CA ARG A 314 137.62 -104.29 -83.22
C ARG A 314 136.80 -105.04 -84.28
N ALA A 315 137.27 -105.10 -85.51
CA ALA A 315 136.76 -106.01 -86.54
C ALA A 315 137.14 -107.50 -86.30
N ALA A 316 138.01 -107.79 -85.32
CA ALA A 316 138.69 -109.08 -85.20
C ALA A 316 137.94 -110.22 -84.47
N LEU A 317 136.94 -109.94 -83.60
CA LEU A 317 136.23 -110.99 -82.85
C LEU A 317 134.71 -110.75 -82.73
N ALA A 318 133.95 -111.66 -83.35
CA ALA A 318 132.56 -112.13 -83.19
C ALA A 318 131.53 -111.35 -82.31
N ALA A 319 130.21 -111.34 -82.55
CA ALA A 319 129.28 -111.59 -83.67
C ALA A 319 127.89 -112.05 -83.10
N ALA A 320 126.85 -111.20 -83.19
CA ALA A 320 125.39 -111.51 -83.23
C ALA A 320 124.72 -112.36 -82.08
N PRO A 321 123.37 -112.44 -81.96
CA PRO A 321 122.25 -111.64 -82.51
C PRO A 321 121.28 -111.06 -81.41
N ALA A 322 120.02 -110.72 -81.78
CA ALA A 322 118.95 -110.06 -80.97
C ALA A 322 118.14 -111.04 -80.03
N PRO A 323 117.11 -110.63 -79.22
CA PRO A 323 115.84 -109.96 -79.62
C PRO A 323 115.18 -108.98 -78.56
N GLU A 324 113.83 -108.87 -78.56
CA GLU A 324 112.90 -107.94 -77.85
C GLU A 324 112.47 -108.40 -76.40
N PRO A 325 111.29 -108.06 -75.79
CA PRO A 325 110.60 -106.77 -75.41
C PRO A 325 110.15 -106.73 -73.89
N VAL A 326 109.06 -105.98 -73.55
CA VAL A 326 108.09 -106.10 -72.40
C VAL A 326 108.09 -105.00 -71.27
N ALA A 327 106.91 -104.78 -70.65
CA ALA A 327 106.57 -103.81 -69.55
C ALA A 327 106.56 -104.50 -68.14
N PRO A 328 105.78 -104.18 -67.04
CA PRO A 328 104.44 -103.53 -66.92
C PRO A 328 104.09 -102.69 -65.62
N ALA A 329 102.80 -102.29 -65.50
CA ALA A 329 101.92 -102.23 -64.30
C ALA A 329 101.96 -101.12 -63.20
N ARG A 330 100.97 -100.19 -63.27
CA ARG A 330 99.88 -99.83 -62.29
C ARG A 330 100.17 -99.71 -60.76
N THR A 331 99.61 -98.74 -60.01
CA THR A 331 98.14 -98.60 -59.71
C THR A 331 97.67 -97.21 -59.21
N GLU A 332 96.68 -96.62 -59.92
CA GLU A 332 95.31 -96.19 -59.52
C GLU A 332 94.80 -96.29 -58.05
N PRO A 333 93.62 -95.69 -57.64
CA PRO A 333 92.78 -94.63 -58.24
C PRO A 333 92.23 -93.54 -57.23
N PRO A 334 90.91 -93.20 -57.10
CA PRO A 334 90.18 -92.03 -57.65
C PRO A 334 89.60 -91.04 -56.57
N THR A 335 88.69 -90.05 -56.75
CA THR A 335 87.68 -89.74 -57.82
C THR A 335 87.27 -88.23 -57.92
N THR A 336 86.32 -87.97 -58.83
CA THR A 336 85.66 -86.75 -59.36
C THR A 336 84.41 -86.19 -58.60
N GLY A 337 83.98 -84.94 -58.91
CA GLY A 337 82.79 -84.79 -59.81
C GLY A 337 81.64 -83.78 -59.56
N SER A 338 81.44 -82.87 -60.54
CA SER A 338 80.15 -82.42 -61.15
C SER A 338 79.17 -81.45 -60.43
N ALA A 339 78.05 -81.14 -61.10
CA ALA A 339 77.22 -79.91 -60.92
C ALA A 339 75.68 -80.09 -61.16
N ASN A 340 74.95 -78.95 -61.15
CA ASN A 340 73.53 -78.64 -61.55
C ASN A 340 72.45 -78.41 -60.45
N ALA A 341 71.76 -77.26 -60.62
CA ALA A 341 70.32 -76.94 -60.46
C ALA A 341 69.44 -77.45 -59.27
N VAL A 342 68.40 -76.65 -58.95
CA VAL A 342 66.99 -76.98 -58.57
C VAL A 342 66.37 -75.99 -57.55
N LEU A 343 65.05 -75.84 -57.62
CA LEU A 343 64.16 -75.04 -56.76
C LEU A 343 64.38 -75.27 -55.24
N ALA A 344 64.35 -74.17 -54.47
CA ALA A 344 64.24 -74.24 -53.01
C ALA A 344 62.83 -74.67 -52.57
N ARG A 345 62.76 -75.68 -51.69
CA ARG A 345 61.52 -76.12 -51.01
C ARG A 345 61.51 -75.57 -49.58
N GLY A 346 60.33 -75.48 -48.97
CA GLY A 346 60.19 -75.12 -47.55
C GLY A 346 60.87 -76.14 -46.63
N THR A 347 61.24 -75.72 -45.42
CA THR A 347 61.85 -76.62 -44.43
C THR A 347 60.86 -77.70 -43.97
N PRO A 348 61.26 -78.99 -43.92
CA PRO A 348 60.37 -80.08 -43.52
C PRO A 348 59.95 -79.92 -42.06
N LYS A 349 58.67 -80.19 -41.78
CA LYS A 349 58.05 -79.91 -40.47
C LYS A 349 57.97 -81.20 -39.65
N PRO A 350 58.30 -81.17 -38.34
CA PRO A 350 58.37 -82.39 -37.54
C PRO A 350 57.00 -83.09 -37.44
N VAL A 351 56.98 -84.39 -37.73
CA VAL A 351 55.78 -85.25 -37.85
C VAL A 351 54.81 -85.09 -36.68
N GLN A 352 55.33 -84.95 -35.45
CA GLN A 352 54.54 -84.76 -34.23
C GLN A 352 53.71 -83.46 -34.27
N ARG A 353 54.29 -82.36 -34.80
CA ARG A 353 53.62 -81.06 -34.95
C ARG A 353 52.60 -81.10 -36.10
N VAL A 354 52.92 -81.77 -37.20
CA VAL A 354 51.99 -82.02 -38.33
C VAL A 354 50.78 -82.81 -37.86
N ASN A 355 50.99 -83.91 -37.13
CA ASN A 355 49.91 -84.74 -36.59
C ASN A 355 49.03 -83.99 -35.59
N LEU A 356 49.62 -83.17 -34.71
CA LEU A 356 48.88 -82.34 -33.75
C LEU A 356 48.01 -81.31 -34.48
N ALA A 357 48.57 -80.54 -35.40
CA ALA A 357 47.83 -79.51 -36.15
C ALA A 357 46.72 -80.12 -37.01
N VAL A 358 46.95 -81.25 -37.69
CA VAL A 358 45.92 -81.95 -38.47
C VAL A 358 44.83 -82.57 -37.58
N ALA A 359 45.12 -82.89 -36.31
CA ALA A 359 44.12 -83.37 -35.35
C ALA A 359 43.36 -82.23 -34.64
N GLN A 360 43.85 -80.99 -34.70
CA GLN A 360 43.23 -79.80 -34.06
C GLN A 360 42.56 -78.85 -35.06
N ALA A 361 42.81 -78.99 -36.36
CA ALA A 361 42.23 -78.13 -37.40
C ALA A 361 40.74 -78.45 -37.63
N PRO A 362 39.81 -77.52 -37.32
CA PRO A 362 38.38 -77.79 -37.39
C PRO A 362 37.91 -78.00 -38.84
N GLY A 363 37.00 -78.94 -39.06
CA GLY A 363 36.42 -79.24 -40.37
C GLY A 363 37.11 -80.39 -41.13
N LEU A 364 38.07 -81.08 -40.53
CA LEU A 364 38.71 -82.30 -41.09
C LEU A 364 38.11 -83.61 -40.55
N GLU A 365 37.16 -83.54 -39.61
CA GLU A 365 36.58 -84.69 -38.91
C GLU A 365 35.74 -85.60 -39.82
N ALA A 366 35.28 -85.07 -40.95
CA ALA A 366 34.50 -85.77 -41.98
C ALA A 366 35.33 -86.26 -43.19
N ALA A 367 36.65 -86.03 -43.21
CA ALA A 367 37.53 -86.50 -44.28
C ALA A 367 37.81 -88.00 -44.19
N SER A 368 38.11 -88.67 -45.31
CA SER A 368 38.46 -90.09 -45.25
C SER A 368 39.82 -90.31 -44.57
N PRO A 369 40.05 -91.47 -43.91
CA PRO A 369 41.34 -91.77 -43.31
C PRO A 369 42.50 -91.77 -44.31
N GLN A 370 42.24 -92.10 -45.59
CA GLN A 370 43.24 -92.09 -46.65
C GLN A 370 43.64 -90.66 -47.05
N ASP A 371 42.67 -89.74 -47.13
CA ASP A 371 42.91 -88.33 -47.43
C ASP A 371 43.69 -87.64 -46.31
N LEU A 372 43.33 -87.92 -45.05
CA LEU A 372 44.06 -87.43 -43.88
C LEU A 372 45.48 -87.98 -43.80
N GLN A 373 45.70 -89.23 -44.19
CA GLN A 373 47.05 -89.82 -44.29
C GLN A 373 47.86 -89.15 -45.42
N ARG A 374 47.26 -88.93 -46.59
CA ARG A 374 47.90 -88.26 -47.73
C ARG A 374 48.28 -86.81 -47.43
N LEU A 375 47.40 -86.06 -46.74
CA LEU A 375 47.69 -84.69 -46.28
C LEU A 375 48.88 -84.66 -45.30
N ARG A 376 48.95 -85.59 -44.35
CA ARG A 376 50.04 -85.68 -43.37
C ARG A 376 51.39 -85.93 -44.03
N THR A 377 51.46 -86.78 -45.06
CA THR A 377 52.68 -86.99 -45.85
C THR A 377 53.14 -85.68 -46.51
N LEU A 378 52.26 -85.03 -47.28
CA LEU A 378 52.59 -83.79 -48.01
C LEU A 378 53.06 -82.65 -47.07
N LEU A 379 52.42 -82.49 -45.90
CA LEU A 379 52.81 -81.51 -44.90
C LEU A 379 54.13 -81.85 -44.17
N THR A 380 54.52 -83.13 -44.13
CA THR A 380 55.81 -83.58 -43.59
C THR A 380 56.93 -83.32 -44.61
N ASP A 381 56.67 -83.60 -45.89
CA ASP A 381 57.59 -83.44 -47.02
C ASP A 381 57.91 -81.97 -47.39
N GLY A 382 57.39 -81.00 -46.61
CA GLY A 382 57.68 -79.56 -46.76
C GLY A 382 56.81 -78.83 -47.77
N VAL A 383 55.71 -79.43 -48.25
CA VAL A 383 54.77 -78.77 -49.18
C VAL A 383 54.03 -77.62 -48.47
N CYS A 384 53.75 -76.55 -49.22
CA CYS A 384 52.96 -75.42 -48.75
C CYS A 384 51.58 -75.87 -48.25
N THR A 385 51.17 -75.40 -47.06
CA THR A 385 49.93 -75.84 -46.41
C THR A 385 48.67 -75.58 -47.24
N HIS A 386 48.66 -74.55 -48.08
CA HIS A 386 47.59 -74.26 -49.02
C HIS A 386 47.49 -75.32 -50.14
N ASP A 387 48.61 -75.58 -50.80
CA ASP A 387 48.69 -76.49 -51.96
C ASP A 387 48.47 -77.95 -51.53
N ALA A 388 49.00 -78.33 -50.35
CA ALA A 388 48.76 -79.64 -49.77
C ALA A 388 47.25 -79.90 -49.54
N LEU A 389 46.51 -78.91 -49.03
CA LEU A 389 45.05 -79.00 -48.84
C LEU A 389 44.30 -79.09 -50.18
N ILE A 390 44.64 -78.25 -51.17
CA ILE A 390 43.99 -78.26 -52.50
C ILE A 390 44.25 -79.56 -53.26
N SER A 391 45.44 -80.17 -53.09
CA SER A 391 45.80 -81.44 -53.74
C SER A 391 45.06 -82.67 -53.20
N VAL A 392 44.38 -82.53 -52.06
CA VAL A 392 43.63 -83.61 -51.37
C VAL A 392 42.12 -83.30 -51.35
N PHE A 393 41.73 -82.05 -51.13
CA PHE A 393 40.34 -81.62 -51.02
C PHE A 393 39.98 -80.60 -52.10
N THR A 394 38.97 -80.92 -52.92
CA THR A 394 38.47 -80.07 -54.01
C THR A 394 37.83 -78.77 -53.52
N THR A 395 37.38 -78.72 -52.27
CA THR A 395 36.93 -77.51 -51.58
C THR A 395 37.55 -77.46 -50.18
N VAL A 396 38.25 -76.36 -49.87
CA VAL A 396 38.98 -76.19 -48.60
C VAL A 396 38.22 -75.23 -47.70
N ASN A 397 37.85 -75.68 -46.49
CA ASN A 397 37.25 -74.80 -45.49
C ASN A 397 38.28 -73.75 -45.01
N ARG A 398 37.90 -72.47 -45.11
CA ARG A 398 38.74 -71.31 -44.78
C ARG A 398 39.23 -71.30 -43.33
N GLN A 399 38.45 -71.84 -42.38
CA GLN A 399 38.85 -71.93 -40.97
C GLN A 399 39.97 -72.97 -40.78
N THR A 400 39.85 -74.13 -41.43
CA THR A 400 40.86 -75.20 -41.44
C THR A 400 42.20 -74.71 -41.96
N LEU A 401 42.18 -73.99 -43.10
CA LEU A 401 43.39 -73.39 -43.70
C LEU A 401 44.06 -72.38 -42.76
N VAL A 402 43.28 -71.52 -42.09
CA VAL A 402 43.82 -70.52 -41.15
C VAL A 402 44.41 -71.17 -39.91
N SER A 403 43.83 -72.26 -39.38
CA SER A 403 44.44 -72.99 -38.25
C SER A 403 45.75 -73.64 -38.67
N LEU A 404 45.76 -74.45 -39.74
CA LEU A 404 46.98 -75.16 -40.16
C LEU A 404 48.14 -74.21 -40.49
N VAL A 405 47.87 -73.05 -41.10
CA VAL A 405 48.89 -72.02 -41.38
C VAL A 405 49.36 -71.30 -40.10
N ARG A 406 48.53 -71.19 -39.05
CA ARG A 406 48.92 -70.67 -37.73
C ARG A 406 49.81 -71.67 -36.98
N ASP A 407 49.43 -72.94 -36.97
CA ASP A 407 50.01 -73.95 -36.09
C ASP A 407 51.29 -74.57 -36.68
N LEU A 408 51.35 -74.73 -38.01
CA LEU A 408 52.53 -75.19 -38.76
C LEU A 408 53.38 -74.04 -39.30
N GLY A 409 52.92 -72.79 -39.18
CA GLY A 409 53.55 -71.62 -39.79
C GLY A 409 53.37 -71.55 -41.31
N ARG A 410 53.56 -70.34 -41.86
CA ARG A 410 53.64 -70.11 -43.31
C ARG A 410 54.79 -70.94 -43.91
N CYS A 411 54.64 -71.29 -45.19
CA CYS A 411 55.73 -71.84 -46.01
C CYS A 411 56.22 -70.75 -46.97
#